data_AF-A0A2T6C9H5-F1
#
_entry.id   AF-A0A2T6C9H5-F1
#
_cell.length_a   1.000
_cell.length_b   1.000
_cell.length_c   1.000
_cell.angle_alpha   90.00
_cell.angle_beta   90.00
_cell.angle_gamma   90.00
#
_symmetry.space_group_name_H-M   'P 1'
#
loop_
_entity.id
_entity.type
_entity.pdbx_description
1 polymer ?
#
loop_
_entity_poly.entity_id
_entity_poly.type
_entity_poly.pdbx_seq_one_letter_code
_entity_poly.pdbx_strand_id
1 'polypeptide(L)'
;MRKLSKGFVLLTALGLVVTAVGCATQNRPEESRQRDMGTQQVRYQDRTDPGRTQVAQNMRVADNVAESVTRLDSVDSATVMVTDRTAYVGVMMEKDYNGRLTNKVKDQVSKRVRRVDPSIDRVFVSANPDFVKQLGDYARDVRNGRPVSGLMQQFSDLVERTFPAAR
;
A
#
# COMPACT_ATOMS: atom_id res chain seq x y z
N MET A 1 10.35 53.56 21.68
CA MET A 1 9.75 53.27 23.01
C MET A 1 8.87 52.03 22.79
N ARG A 2 9.22 50.83 23.24
CA ARG A 2 9.17 50.33 24.62
C ARG A 2 10.29 49.31 24.86
N LYS A 3 10.97 49.45 26.00
CA LYS A 3 11.94 48.51 26.59
C LYS A 3 11.19 47.45 27.42
N LEU A 4 11.80 46.29 27.65
CA LEU A 4 11.84 45.50 28.91
C LEU A 4 12.58 44.16 28.62
N SER A 5 13.91 44.06 28.82
CA SER A 5 14.67 43.61 30.01
C SER A 5 14.39 42.15 30.46
N LYS A 6 15.32 41.22 30.19
CA LYS A 6 16.39 40.67 31.08
C LYS A 6 15.86 39.72 32.18
N GLY A 7 16.36 38.47 32.15
CA GLY A 7 16.18 37.51 33.26
C GLY A 7 16.75 36.13 32.99
N PHE A 8 18.04 36.03 32.63
CA PHE A 8 18.79 34.77 32.63
C PHE A 8 19.22 34.51 34.08
N VAL A 9 18.65 33.52 34.76
CA VAL A 9 19.11 33.09 36.10
C VAL A 9 19.55 31.64 36.01
N LEU A 10 20.85 31.50 35.77
CA LEU A 10 21.68 30.37 36.16
C LEU A 10 21.65 30.25 37.69
N LEU A 11 21.25 29.11 38.21
CA LEU A 11 21.53 28.75 39.61
C LEU A 11 22.09 27.33 39.64
N THR A 12 23.39 27.27 39.41
CA THR A 12 24.25 26.12 39.69
C THR A 12 24.34 25.94 41.21
N ALA A 13 23.79 24.85 41.73
CA ALA A 13 24.13 24.35 43.06
C ALA A 13 25.01 23.10 42.90
N LEU A 14 26.24 23.25 43.34
CA LEU A 14 27.33 22.28 43.31
C LEU A 14 27.24 21.36 44.55
N GLY A 15 27.22 20.05 44.31
CA GLY A 15 28.06 19.09 45.05
C GLY A 15 27.51 18.41 46.31
N LEU A 16 27.13 17.13 46.17
CA LEU A 16 27.34 16.08 47.18
C LEU A 16 27.37 14.72 46.43
N VAL A 17 28.54 14.31 45.91
CA VAL A 17 29.51 13.36 46.50
C VAL A 17 28.92 11.97 46.78
N VAL A 18 29.24 11.02 45.88
CA VAL A 18 29.65 9.61 46.08
C VAL A 18 28.63 8.70 46.79
N THR A 19 28.14 7.62 46.17
CA THR A 19 28.85 6.32 46.14
C THR A 19 28.55 5.51 44.87
N ALA A 20 29.62 5.07 44.22
CA ALA A 20 29.57 3.92 43.33
C ALA A 20 29.39 2.66 44.20
N VAL A 21 28.24 2.01 44.11
CA VAL A 21 28.10 0.60 44.49
C VAL A 21 27.93 -0.17 43.19
N GLY A 22 29.04 -0.74 42.72
CA GLY A 22 28.99 -1.84 41.77
C GLY A 22 28.45 -3.06 42.49
N CYS A 23 27.43 -3.69 41.94
CA CYS A 23 27.21 -5.11 42.16
C CYS A 23 27.78 -5.84 40.95
N ALA A 24 28.83 -6.58 41.24
CA ALA A 24 29.46 -7.51 40.33
C ALA A 24 28.43 -8.52 39.80
N THR A 25 28.65 -8.94 38.56
CA THR A 25 28.19 -10.23 38.05
C THR A 25 28.51 -11.32 39.07
N GLN A 26 27.49 -12.08 39.49
CA GLN A 26 27.69 -13.24 40.33
C GLN A 26 26.84 -14.39 39.80
N ASN A 27 27.53 -15.25 39.04
CA ASN A 27 27.08 -16.58 38.68
C ASN A 27 26.67 -17.34 39.95
N ARG A 28 25.39 -17.73 40.04
CA ARG A 28 24.95 -18.83 40.90
C ARG A 28 24.88 -20.10 40.07
N PRO A 29 25.61 -21.17 40.39
CA PRO A 29 25.30 -22.49 39.87
C PRO A 29 24.15 -23.05 40.71
N GLU A 30 22.92 -23.00 40.18
CA GLU A 30 21.83 -23.82 40.69
C GLU A 30 21.65 -25.01 39.75
N GLU A 31 22.18 -26.13 40.22
CA GLU A 31 22.01 -27.47 39.69
C GLU A 31 20.66 -28.04 40.17
N SER A 32 20.04 -28.83 39.29
CA SER A 32 18.91 -29.75 39.53
C SER A 32 17.47 -29.19 39.42
N ARG A 33 16.91 -29.28 38.21
CA ARG A 33 15.86 -30.28 37.90
C ARG A 33 15.56 -30.28 36.40
N GLN A 34 15.97 -31.37 35.78
CA GLN A 34 15.64 -31.80 34.44
C GLN A 34 14.10 -31.85 34.28
N ARG A 35 13.53 -30.86 33.59
CA ARG A 35 12.24 -30.99 32.93
C ARG A 35 12.45 -30.62 31.47
N ASP A 36 12.42 -31.67 30.68
CA ASP A 36 12.33 -31.66 29.23
C ASP A 36 11.23 -30.70 28.77
N MET A 37 11.64 -29.53 28.30
CA MET A 37 10.91 -28.75 27.34
C MET A 37 11.95 -28.29 26.34
N GLY A 38 12.24 -29.16 25.37
CA GLY A 38 12.81 -28.74 24.11
C GLY A 38 12.05 -27.50 23.67
N THR A 39 12.74 -26.36 23.72
CA THR A 39 12.27 -25.14 23.10
C THR A 39 12.15 -25.51 21.64
N GLN A 40 10.91 -25.82 21.23
CA GLN A 40 10.50 -25.69 19.85
C GLN A 40 10.82 -24.23 19.54
N GLN A 41 12.02 -24.00 19.00
CA GLN A 41 12.25 -22.91 18.09
C GLN A 41 11.19 -23.15 17.04
N VAL A 42 10.04 -22.48 17.21
CA VAL A 42 9.07 -22.31 16.15
C VAL A 42 9.86 -21.51 15.14
N ARG A 43 10.54 -22.25 14.28
CA ARG A 43 11.01 -21.80 12.99
C ARG A 43 9.70 -21.27 12.41
N TYR A 44 9.51 -19.95 12.47
CA TYR A 44 8.66 -19.26 11.53
C TYR A 44 9.32 -19.56 10.18
N GLN A 45 9.05 -20.77 9.67
CA GLN A 45 8.87 -20.97 8.26
C GLN A 45 7.74 -20.01 7.97
N ASP A 46 8.13 -18.81 7.57
CA ASP A 46 7.30 -17.94 6.76
C ASP A 46 6.88 -18.82 5.58
N ARG A 47 5.77 -19.53 5.78
CA ARG A 47 5.01 -20.13 4.70
C ARG A 47 4.45 -18.92 4.00
N THR A 48 5.27 -18.29 3.17
CA THR A 48 4.86 -17.30 2.19
C THR A 48 3.78 -17.97 1.38
N ASP A 49 2.53 -17.73 1.77
CA ASP A 49 1.36 -18.07 0.98
C ASP A 49 1.58 -17.41 -0.38
N PRO A 50 1.77 -18.19 -1.47
CA PRO A 50 2.05 -17.63 -2.78
C PRO A 50 0.98 -16.62 -3.20
N GLY A 51 -0.27 -16.83 -2.77
CA GLY A 51 -1.39 -15.93 -3.04
C GLY A 51 -1.23 -14.56 -2.38
N ARG A 52 -0.74 -14.50 -1.14
CA ARG A 52 -0.52 -13.21 -0.44
C ARG A 52 0.61 -12.39 -1.07
N THR A 53 1.68 -13.07 -1.49
CA THR A 53 2.81 -12.41 -2.15
C THR A 53 2.39 -11.79 -3.48
N GLN A 54 1.62 -12.53 -4.28
CA GLN A 54 1.10 -12.04 -5.56
C GLN A 54 0.18 -10.83 -5.39
N VAL A 55 -0.74 -10.87 -4.42
CA VAL A 55 -1.64 -9.74 -4.15
C VAL A 55 -0.85 -8.48 -3.78
N ALA A 56 0.15 -8.61 -2.89
CA ALA A 56 0.99 -7.48 -2.50
C ALA A 56 1.77 -6.90 -3.68
N GLN A 57 2.30 -7.75 -4.57
CA GLN A 57 2.98 -7.31 -5.80
C GLN A 57 2.03 -6.59 -6.74
N ASN A 58 0.85 -7.16 -7.01
CA ASN A 58 -0.15 -6.55 -7.89
C ASN A 58 -0.62 -5.20 -7.35
N MET A 59 -0.75 -5.05 -6.03
CA MET A 59 -1.10 -3.78 -5.39
C MET A 59 -0.02 -2.73 -5.62
N ARG A 60 1.27 -3.09 -5.45
CA ARG A 60 2.37 -2.17 -5.75
C ARG A 60 2.38 -1.74 -7.22
N VAL A 61 2.16 -2.68 -8.15
CA VAL A 61 2.07 -2.36 -9.57
C VAL A 61 0.89 -1.41 -9.82
N ALA A 62 -0.28 -1.72 -9.26
CA ALA A 62 -1.46 -0.89 -9.39
C ALA A 62 -1.23 0.54 -8.88
N ASP A 63 -0.59 0.71 -7.73
CA ASP A 63 -0.28 2.02 -7.16
C ASP A 63 0.69 2.81 -8.06
N ASN A 64 1.76 2.18 -8.54
CA ASN A 64 2.71 2.80 -9.48
C ASN A 64 2.05 3.19 -10.81
N VAL A 65 1.15 2.36 -11.32
CA VAL A 65 0.39 2.63 -12.54
C VAL A 65 -0.56 3.81 -12.32
N ALA A 66 -1.30 3.82 -11.20
CA ALA A 66 -2.23 4.90 -10.87
C ALA A 66 -1.49 6.25 -10.80
N GLU A 67 -0.35 6.29 -10.10
CA GLU A 67 0.50 7.48 -10.01
C GLU A 67 0.98 7.93 -11.39
N SER A 68 1.42 6.99 -12.23
CA SER A 68 1.85 7.29 -13.59
C SER A 68 0.73 7.88 -14.45
N VAL A 69 -0.47 7.33 -14.33
CA VAL A 69 -1.67 7.75 -15.07
C VAL A 69 -2.16 9.12 -14.61
N THR A 70 -2.16 9.42 -13.30
CA THR A 70 -2.51 10.74 -12.76
C THR A 70 -1.56 11.85 -13.22
N ARG A 71 -0.33 11.55 -13.65
CA ARG A 71 0.57 12.53 -14.31
C ARG A 71 0.16 12.86 -15.76
N LEU A 72 -1.07 12.57 -16.18
CA LEU A 72 -1.63 13.06 -17.43
C LEU A 72 -2.43 14.33 -17.13
N ASP A 73 -2.17 15.42 -17.84
CA ASP A 73 -2.89 16.68 -17.66
C ASP A 73 -4.41 16.58 -17.89
N SER A 74 -4.89 15.47 -18.47
CA SER A 74 -6.31 15.20 -18.69
C SER A 74 -6.96 14.37 -17.57
N VAL A 75 -6.19 13.87 -16.59
CA VAL A 75 -6.62 12.92 -15.57
C VAL A 75 -6.38 13.51 -14.18
N ASP A 76 -7.45 13.76 -13.44
CA ASP A 76 -7.41 14.24 -12.05
C ASP A 76 -6.99 13.12 -11.09
N SER A 77 -7.57 11.93 -11.25
CA SER A 77 -7.26 10.78 -10.41
C SER A 77 -7.46 9.45 -11.13
N ALA A 78 -6.75 8.42 -10.67
CA ALA A 78 -6.82 7.09 -11.22
C ALA A 78 -6.91 6.03 -10.12
N THR A 79 -7.79 5.06 -10.31
CA THR A 79 -7.87 3.83 -9.52
C THR A 79 -7.49 2.68 -10.43
N VAL A 80 -6.55 1.85 -9.98
CA VAL A 80 -6.03 0.73 -10.77
C VAL A 80 -6.16 -0.56 -9.97
N MET A 81 -6.52 -1.63 -10.67
CA MET A 81 -6.39 -2.99 -10.18
C MET A 81 -5.73 -3.85 -11.24
N VAL A 82 -4.86 -4.77 -10.81
CA VAL A 82 -4.17 -5.71 -11.69
C VAL A 82 -4.50 -7.15 -11.27
N THR A 83 -4.99 -7.94 -12.24
CA THR A 83 -5.19 -9.38 -12.10
C THR A 83 -4.55 -10.10 -13.27
N ASP A 84 -3.81 -11.16 -12.99
CA ASP A 84 -3.03 -11.92 -13.97
C ASP A 84 -2.14 -10.99 -14.81
N ARG A 85 -2.55 -10.69 -16.05
CA ARG A 85 -1.85 -9.80 -17.01
C ARG A 85 -2.77 -8.70 -17.53
N THR A 86 -3.80 -8.35 -16.75
CA THR A 86 -4.83 -7.38 -17.13
C THR A 86 -4.88 -6.25 -16.11
N ALA A 87 -4.84 -5.01 -16.59
CA ALA A 87 -5.07 -3.82 -15.79
C ALA A 87 -6.46 -3.26 -16.04
N TYR A 88 -7.19 -3.01 -14.96
CA TYR A 88 -8.47 -2.32 -14.95
C TYR A 88 -8.26 -0.94 -14.36
N VAL A 89 -8.56 0.10 -15.14
CA VAL A 89 -8.21 1.48 -14.83
C VAL A 89 -9.48 2.33 -14.84
N GLY A 90 -9.88 2.79 -13.67
CA GLY A 90 -10.88 3.83 -13.50
C GLY A 90 -10.18 5.19 -13.51
N VAL A 91 -10.63 6.13 -14.34
CA VAL A 91 -10.08 7.49 -14.38
C VAL A 91 -11.16 8.53 -14.09
N MET A 92 -10.83 9.53 -13.28
CA MET A 92 -11.58 10.77 -13.19
C MET A 92 -10.86 11.81 -14.04
N MET A 93 -11.60 12.47 -14.92
CA MET A 93 -11.05 13.49 -15.80
C MET A 93 -10.92 14.81 -15.05
N GLU A 94 -9.94 15.63 -15.44
CA GLU A 94 -9.80 16.98 -14.90
C GLU A 94 -11.05 17.83 -15.12
N LYS A 95 -11.40 18.69 -14.16
CA LYS A 95 -12.64 19.50 -14.22
C LYS A 95 -12.64 20.48 -15.39
N ASP A 96 -11.47 21.04 -15.68
CA ASP A 96 -11.25 21.99 -16.76
C ASP A 96 -10.95 21.28 -18.09
N TYR A 97 -10.87 19.95 -18.07
CA TYR A 97 -10.73 19.14 -19.28
C TYR A 97 -12.11 18.97 -19.92
N ASN A 98 -12.41 19.84 -20.90
CA ASN A 98 -13.63 19.80 -21.71
C ASN A 98 -13.80 18.51 -22.57
N GLY A 99 -12.85 17.58 -22.49
CA GLY A 99 -12.86 16.33 -23.24
C GLY A 99 -13.50 15.17 -22.47
N ARG A 100 -14.20 14.30 -23.19
CA ARG A 100 -14.58 12.98 -22.67
C ARG A 100 -13.35 12.06 -22.68
N LEU A 101 -13.47 10.88 -22.07
CA LEU A 101 -12.49 9.81 -22.25
C LEU A 101 -12.43 9.39 -23.74
N THR A 102 -11.51 9.98 -24.50
CA THR A 102 -11.31 9.70 -25.93
C THR A 102 -10.37 8.50 -26.13
N ASN A 103 -10.36 7.93 -27.33
CA ASN A 103 -9.41 6.87 -27.68
C ASN A 103 -7.95 7.31 -27.48
N LYS A 104 -7.63 8.59 -27.78
CA LYS A 104 -6.28 9.14 -27.56
C LYS A 104 -5.88 9.09 -26.08
N VAL A 105 -6.80 9.45 -25.17
CA VAL A 105 -6.55 9.38 -23.72
C VAL A 105 -6.42 7.92 -23.29
N LYS A 106 -7.30 7.03 -23.75
CA LYS A 106 -7.19 5.58 -23.47
C LYS A 106 -5.83 5.02 -23.90
N ASP A 107 -5.36 5.38 -25.10
CA ASP A 107 -4.06 4.95 -25.60
C ASP A 107 -2.89 5.47 -24.75
N GLN A 108 -2.97 6.73 -24.30
CA GLN A 108 -1.97 7.31 -23.41
C GLN A 108 -1.93 6.61 -22.05
N VAL A 109 -3.10 6.28 -21.49
CA VAL A 109 -3.24 5.50 -20.26
C VAL A 109 -2.63 4.11 -20.47
N SER A 110 -3.02 3.38 -21.52
CA SER A 110 -2.49 2.04 -21.82
C SER A 110 -0.97 2.04 -22.02
N LYS A 111 -0.42 3.07 -22.68
CA LYS A 111 1.03 3.24 -22.83
C LYS A 111 1.74 3.47 -21.51
N ARG A 112 1.17 4.25 -20.59
CA ARG A 112 1.73 4.46 -19.24
C ARG A 112 1.69 3.16 -18.42
N VAL A 113 0.58 2.44 -18.46
CA VAL A 113 0.41 1.16 -17.77
C VAL A 113 1.50 0.17 -18.18
N ARG A 114 1.65 -0.08 -19.49
CA ARG A 114 2.64 -1.03 -20.02
C ARG A 114 4.09 -0.58 -19.83
N ARG A 115 4.33 0.72 -19.67
CA ARG A 115 5.66 1.26 -19.35
C ARG A 115 6.05 0.97 -17.91
N VAL A 116 5.08 1.04 -16.98
CA VAL A 116 5.31 0.73 -15.57
C VAL A 116 5.49 -0.77 -15.38
N ASP A 117 4.64 -1.57 -16.03
CA ASP A 117 4.75 -3.03 -16.01
C ASP A 117 4.53 -3.62 -17.42
N PRO A 118 5.62 -4.04 -18.10
CA PRO A 118 5.55 -4.65 -19.43
C PRO A 118 4.86 -6.02 -19.46
N SER A 119 4.62 -6.67 -18.32
CA SER A 119 3.91 -7.96 -18.26
C SER A 119 2.40 -7.83 -18.47
N ILE A 120 1.86 -6.60 -18.44
CA ILE A 120 0.45 -6.34 -18.65
C ILE A 120 0.11 -6.41 -20.15
N ASP A 121 -0.75 -7.36 -20.53
CA ASP A 121 -1.16 -7.63 -21.90
C ASP A 121 -2.44 -6.88 -22.29
N ARG A 122 -3.36 -6.67 -21.34
CA ARG A 122 -4.66 -6.03 -21.57
C ARG A 122 -4.86 -4.85 -20.63
N VAL A 123 -5.44 -3.78 -21.15
CA VAL A 123 -5.77 -2.58 -20.36
C VAL A 123 -7.19 -2.15 -20.67
N PHE A 124 -8.05 -2.16 -19.65
CA PHE A 124 -9.41 -1.64 -19.74
C PHE A 124 -9.49 -0.30 -19.01
N VAL A 125 -9.98 0.74 -19.71
CA VAL A 125 -10.04 2.10 -19.18
C VAL A 125 -11.46 2.62 -19.25
N SER A 126 -12.00 3.09 -18.13
CA SER A 126 -13.33 3.68 -18.05
C SER A 126 -13.34 4.92 -17.17
N ALA A 127 -14.12 5.91 -17.59
CA ALA A 127 -14.47 7.11 -16.83
C ALA A 127 -15.93 7.04 -16.33
N ASN A 128 -16.54 5.85 -16.36
CA ASN A 128 -17.88 5.65 -15.81
C ASN A 128 -17.81 5.77 -14.27
N PRO A 129 -18.58 6.69 -13.65
CA PRO A 129 -18.55 6.91 -12.20
C PRO A 129 -18.83 5.64 -11.36
N ASP A 130 -19.78 4.80 -11.79
CA ASP A 130 -20.13 3.57 -11.10
C ASP A 130 -18.96 2.57 -11.13
N PHE A 131 -18.30 2.47 -12.29
CA PHE A 131 -17.11 1.62 -12.43
C PHE A 131 -15.96 2.11 -11.55
N VAL A 132 -15.65 3.42 -11.60
CA VAL A 132 -14.58 4.02 -10.79
C VAL A 132 -14.83 3.79 -9.30
N LYS A 133 -16.07 4.02 -8.85
CA LYS A 133 -16.48 3.80 -7.46
C LYS A 133 -16.31 2.34 -7.04
N GLN A 134 -16.90 1.41 -7.79
CA GLN A 134 -16.88 -0.01 -7.43
C GLN A 134 -15.47 -0.61 -7.52
N LEU A 135 -14.67 -0.19 -8.51
CA LEU A 135 -13.25 -0.57 -8.60
C LEU A 135 -12.46 -0.06 -7.38
N GLY A 136 -12.72 1.16 -6.93
CA GLY A 136 -12.09 1.75 -5.75
C GLY A 136 -12.48 1.04 -4.45
N ASP A 137 -13.76 0.72 -4.29
CA ASP A 137 -14.26 -0.06 -3.15
C ASP A 137 -13.61 -1.46 -3.13
N TYR A 138 -13.50 -2.11 -4.29
CA TYR A 138 -12.81 -3.38 -4.43
C TYR A 138 -11.32 -3.29 -4.05
N ALA A 139 -10.58 -2.31 -4.62
CA ALA A 139 -9.16 -2.13 -4.32
C ALA A 139 -8.93 -1.86 -2.82
N ARG A 140 -9.83 -1.14 -2.16
CA ARG A 140 -9.80 -0.91 -0.71
C ARG A 140 -10.00 -2.20 0.08
N ASP A 141 -10.96 -3.02 -0.31
CA ASP A 141 -11.25 -4.30 0.36
C ASP A 141 -10.07 -5.28 0.26
N VAL A 142 -9.38 -5.33 -0.89
CA VAL A 142 -8.14 -6.12 -1.04
C VAL A 142 -7.02 -5.59 -0.16
N ARG A 143 -6.80 -4.27 -0.12
CA ARG A 143 -5.79 -3.66 0.77
C ARG A 143 -6.06 -3.97 2.24
N ASN A 144 -7.33 -4.08 2.62
CA ASN A 144 -7.76 -4.41 3.98
C ASN A 144 -7.67 -5.92 4.31
N GLY A 145 -7.15 -6.75 3.39
CA GLY A 145 -6.98 -8.18 3.62
C GLY A 145 -8.28 -8.98 3.61
N ARG A 146 -9.35 -8.44 3.01
CA ARG A 146 -10.61 -9.18 2.87
C ARG A 146 -10.43 -10.36 1.90
N PRO A 147 -11.04 -11.52 2.17
CA PRO A 147 -10.98 -12.67 1.27
C PRO A 147 -11.50 -12.30 -0.13
N VAL A 148 -10.63 -12.39 -1.14
CA VAL A 148 -10.94 -12.01 -2.52
C VAL A 148 -11.92 -12.96 -3.22
N SER A 149 -12.08 -14.19 -2.73
CA SER A 149 -12.90 -15.23 -3.37
C SER A 149 -14.36 -14.83 -3.57
N GLY A 150 -14.99 -14.16 -2.59
CA GLY A 150 -16.35 -13.65 -2.71
C GLY A 150 -16.47 -12.32 -3.47
N LEU A 151 -15.36 -11.59 -3.62
CA LEU A 151 -15.31 -10.31 -4.30
C LEU A 151 -15.10 -10.48 -5.82
N MET A 152 -14.45 -11.57 -6.25
CA MET A 152 -14.17 -11.87 -7.66
C MET A 152 -15.43 -11.91 -8.53
N GLN A 153 -16.53 -12.48 -8.04
CA GLN A 153 -17.75 -12.60 -8.84
C GLN A 153 -18.38 -11.23 -9.11
N GLN A 154 -18.50 -10.39 -8.08
CA GLN A 154 -19.00 -9.02 -8.20
C GLN A 154 -18.07 -8.16 -9.09
N PHE A 155 -16.77 -8.39 -9.00
CA PHE A 155 -15.79 -7.75 -9.87
C PHE A 155 -15.94 -8.18 -11.33
N SER A 156 -16.14 -9.48 -11.60
CA SER A 156 -16.40 -10.00 -12.96
C SER A 156 -17.67 -9.37 -13.53
N ASP A 157 -18.76 -9.35 -12.76
CA ASP A 157 -20.03 -8.74 -13.18
C ASP A 157 -19.88 -7.25 -13.50
N LEU A 158 -19.10 -6.52 -12.68
CA LEU A 158 -18.76 -5.12 -12.92
C LEU A 158 -18.00 -4.94 -14.23
N VAL A 159 -16.98 -5.77 -14.45
CA VAL A 159 -16.14 -5.73 -15.66
C VAL A 159 -16.97 -6.06 -16.89
N GLU A 160 -17.76 -7.14 -16.86
CA GLU A 160 -18.61 -7.56 -17.99
C GLU A 160 -19.65 -6.50 -18.37
N ARG A 161 -20.30 -5.89 -17.36
CA ARG A 161 -21.28 -4.82 -17.57
C ARG A 161 -20.63 -3.57 -18.17
N THR A 162 -19.40 -3.26 -17.78
CA THR A 162 -18.68 -2.04 -18.22
C THR A 162 -17.97 -2.25 -19.55
N PHE A 163 -17.43 -3.45 -19.77
CA PHE A 163 -16.61 -3.83 -20.91
C PHE A 163 -17.12 -5.17 -21.48
N PRO A 164 -18.20 -5.17 -22.29
CA PRO A 164 -18.73 -6.40 -22.87
C PRO A 164 -17.73 -7.16 -23.76
N ALA A 165 -16.71 -6.45 -24.27
CA ALA A 165 -15.62 -7.00 -25.06
C ALA A 165 -14.50 -7.66 -24.23
N ALA A 166 -14.63 -7.74 -22.90
CA ALA A 166 -13.68 -8.41 -22.02
C ALA A 166 -13.86 -9.95 -21.98
N ARG A 167 -14.86 -10.47 -22.71
CA ARG A 167 -15.09 -11.91 -22.93
C ARG A 167 -13.91 -12.60 -23.61
#